data_AF-A0A7V4GHD9-F1
#
_entry.id   AF-A0A7V4GHD9-F1
#
_cell.length_a   1.000
_cell.length_b   1.000
_cell.length_c   1.000
_cell.angle_alpha   90.00
_cell.angle_beta   90.00
_cell.angle_gamma   90.00
#
_symmetry.space_group_name_H-M   'P 1'
#
loop_
_entity.id
_entity.type
_entity.pdbx_description
1 polymer ?
#
loop_
_entity_poly.entity_id
_entity_poly.type
_entity_poly.pdbx_seq_one_letter_code
_entity_poly.pdbx_strand_id
1 'polypeptide(L)'
;MVAKLREPHLGAADAEITATVLLRTGPGDATADLLDLLVDPGAALEARMAAFEVLSVAAVEDLRERLEGLAPEAVQEVMLLPYVSLLADAKAKPGLAQVVTKTLLDAPPMMRRMTLDAIGQARRRVGVRAVDAYRDALTVPEIRDDEALREPILLGMVEEADADAVAVLEDVRAKASGPARQAIQAATLRIATARAEGRGTTPPADIHASASTPDGQGALVVVIDIPNPDGSRTLVDLCLCLDQDVRSGFVLPRATPAEIAALRQEFEQETGCAFTEVPVGQLVRLVDDAVARTAALGRDLPDDVRPGLDLLSRIPREDLAPLPSPATGVDADRVRRMLGHPAFGTWFLDAGDLGGSGVRPPPSRRRGIENWLRDALVTIGRGPIAARIVAMTEYMARWSVWSNEPEEAAAWSALAAGLRAEFASSPLARCMAERFLEPERGRPAVGSGDDRGRAELRRRLQIGFFADVEAPRGIDLARLDFAEAVRVAFTAASAGFAGHDRPRDDDLDALAVDLAKILVTHVIDRLASGKPPGNGELYDLVAGSIAERRSVPPAAREDLAGAAIAGAAALFNAACASCPVRCLVRPDDRMDDVFFSERRPIDRPASWSRRRGRR
;
A
#
# COMPACT_ATOMS: atom_id res chain seq x y z
N MET A 1 -2.08 -18.87 22.93
CA MET A 1 -2.04 -17.51 22.36
C MET A 1 -0.89 -16.70 22.92
N VAL A 2 -0.77 -16.50 24.25
CA VAL A 2 0.38 -15.78 24.84
C VAL A 2 1.73 -16.45 24.56
N ALA A 3 1.76 -17.78 24.39
CA ALA A 3 2.95 -18.49 23.92
C ALA A 3 3.50 -17.95 22.58
N LYS A 4 2.62 -17.50 21.67
CA LYS A 4 3.01 -16.89 20.39
C LYS A 4 3.66 -15.53 20.61
N LEU A 5 3.14 -14.73 21.55
CA LEU A 5 3.75 -13.45 21.93
C LEU A 5 5.15 -13.59 22.56
N ARG A 6 5.52 -14.78 23.06
CA ARG A 6 6.84 -15.05 23.64
C ARG A 6 7.87 -15.53 22.61
N GLU A 7 7.51 -15.59 21.33
CA GLU A 7 8.43 -16.01 20.28
C GLU A 7 9.52 -14.95 20.06
N PRO A 8 10.82 -15.34 19.96
CA PRO A 8 11.94 -14.40 19.87
C PRO A 8 12.00 -13.58 18.58
N HIS A 9 11.19 -13.94 17.58
CA HIS A 9 11.07 -13.24 16.30
C HIS A 9 9.62 -12.82 16.01
N LEU A 10 8.84 -12.54 17.06
CA LEU A 10 7.47 -12.05 16.91
C LEU A 10 7.47 -10.75 16.12
N GLY A 11 6.82 -10.77 14.96
CA GLY A 11 6.61 -9.58 14.16
C GLY A 11 5.47 -8.70 14.65
N ALA A 12 5.46 -7.43 14.23
CA ALA A 12 4.44 -6.47 14.65
C ALA A 12 3.02 -6.91 14.25
N ALA A 13 2.85 -7.44 13.04
CA ALA A 13 1.57 -7.94 12.55
C ALA A 13 1.06 -9.15 13.34
N ASP A 14 1.94 -10.10 13.70
CA ASP A 14 1.57 -11.25 14.52
C ASP A 14 1.18 -10.86 15.94
N ALA A 15 1.86 -9.85 16.50
CA ALA A 15 1.51 -9.27 17.79
C ALA A 15 0.12 -8.61 17.75
N GLU A 16 -0.14 -7.77 16.73
CA GLU A 16 -1.42 -7.08 16.52
C GLU A 16 -2.59 -8.06 16.30
N ILE A 17 -2.40 -9.09 15.46
CA ILE A 17 -3.40 -10.14 15.26
C ILE A 17 -3.69 -10.85 16.59
N THR A 18 -2.65 -11.19 17.35
CA THR A 18 -2.80 -11.88 18.63
C THR A 18 -3.52 -11.00 19.65
N ALA A 19 -3.18 -9.71 19.73
CA ALA A 19 -3.85 -8.73 20.58
C ALA A 19 -5.32 -8.57 20.18
N THR A 20 -5.61 -8.41 18.89
CA THR A 20 -6.97 -8.27 18.36
C THR A 20 -7.85 -9.47 18.71
N VAL A 21 -7.31 -10.69 18.57
CA VAL A 21 -8.06 -11.90 18.96
C VAL A 21 -8.30 -11.91 20.48
N LEU A 22 -7.29 -11.60 21.30
CA LEU A 22 -7.45 -11.54 22.76
C LEU A 22 -8.46 -10.47 23.20
N LEU A 23 -8.46 -9.30 22.56
CA LEU A 23 -9.43 -8.24 22.81
C LEU A 23 -10.87 -8.69 22.49
N ARG A 24 -11.04 -9.47 21.42
CA ARG A 24 -12.36 -10.00 21.02
C ARG A 24 -12.83 -11.16 21.89
N THR A 25 -11.92 -12.02 22.36
CA THR A 25 -12.27 -13.19 23.18
C THR A 25 -12.24 -12.92 24.67
N GLY A 26 -11.63 -11.81 25.10
CA GLY A 26 -11.23 -11.54 26.48
C GLY A 26 -9.90 -12.25 26.84
N PRO A 27 -9.10 -11.67 27.76
CA PRO A 27 -7.83 -12.27 28.18
C PRO A 27 -8.00 -13.53 29.05
N GLY A 28 -9.05 -13.63 29.87
CA GLY A 28 -9.35 -14.83 30.68
C GLY A 28 -8.13 -15.32 31.49
N ASP A 29 -7.83 -16.62 31.38
CA ASP A 29 -6.70 -17.27 32.06
C ASP A 29 -5.32 -16.74 31.61
N ALA A 30 -5.26 -16.01 30.48
CA ALA A 30 -4.03 -15.44 29.94
C ALA A 30 -3.58 -14.14 30.64
N THR A 31 -4.41 -13.58 31.54
CA THR A 31 -4.16 -12.27 32.18
C THR A 31 -2.82 -12.24 32.93
N ALA A 32 -2.52 -13.26 33.71
CA ALA A 32 -1.26 -13.34 34.47
C ALA A 32 -0.04 -13.41 33.53
N ASP A 33 -0.12 -14.22 32.48
CA ASP A 33 0.97 -14.35 31.50
C ASP A 33 1.22 -13.05 30.73
N LEU A 34 0.16 -12.28 30.42
CA LEU A 34 0.25 -10.96 29.79
C LEU A 34 0.85 -9.92 30.73
N LEU A 35 0.51 -9.95 32.02
CA LEU A 35 1.12 -9.07 33.02
C LEU A 35 2.62 -9.34 33.15
N ASP A 36 3.01 -10.62 33.22
CA ASP A 36 4.42 -11.01 33.26
C ASP A 36 5.16 -10.61 31.97
N LEU A 37 4.51 -10.75 30.82
CA LEU A 37 5.07 -10.33 29.54
C LEU A 37 5.28 -8.80 29.48
N LEU A 38 4.32 -8.02 29.95
CA LEU A 38 4.36 -6.55 29.93
C LEU A 38 5.57 -5.98 30.70
N VAL A 39 5.86 -6.58 31.86
CA VAL A 39 6.90 -6.12 32.78
C VAL A 39 8.27 -6.76 32.54
N ASP A 40 8.36 -7.74 31.63
CA ASP A 40 9.61 -8.39 31.26
C ASP A 40 10.43 -7.47 30.32
N PRO A 41 11.57 -6.90 30.76
CA PRO A 41 12.38 -6.04 29.92
C PRO A 41 13.11 -6.80 28.79
N GLY A 42 13.21 -8.13 28.87
CA GLY A 42 13.80 -8.99 27.84
C GLY A 42 12.81 -9.43 26.77
N ALA A 43 11.51 -9.19 26.96
CA ALA A 43 10.49 -9.51 25.96
C ALA A 43 10.53 -8.53 24.78
N ALA A 44 10.14 -9.02 23.60
CA ALA A 44 9.99 -8.19 22.40
C ALA A 44 9.05 -7.01 22.67
N LEU A 45 9.39 -5.83 22.14
CA LEU A 45 8.64 -4.60 22.38
C LEU A 45 7.19 -4.73 21.90
N GLU A 46 7.00 -5.39 20.77
CA GLU A 46 5.72 -5.70 20.12
C GLU A 46 4.84 -6.55 21.05
N ALA A 47 5.44 -7.55 21.70
CA ALA A 47 4.76 -8.42 22.64
C ALA A 47 4.30 -7.66 23.89
N ARG A 48 5.16 -6.78 24.42
CA ARG A 48 4.84 -5.92 25.56
C ARG A 48 3.73 -4.93 25.25
N MET A 49 3.73 -4.38 24.03
CA MET A 49 2.68 -3.46 23.57
C MET A 49 1.33 -4.16 23.38
N ALA A 50 1.33 -5.33 22.73
CA ALA A 50 0.14 -6.17 22.62
C ALA A 50 -0.43 -6.52 24.00
N ALA A 51 0.43 -6.85 24.95
CA ALA A 51 0.02 -7.09 26.33
C ALA A 51 -0.56 -5.85 27.00
N PHE A 52 0.08 -4.69 26.86
CA PHE A 52 -0.42 -3.43 27.39
C PHE A 52 -1.81 -3.09 26.85
N GLU A 53 -2.00 -3.19 25.53
CA GLU A 53 -3.28 -2.90 24.87
C GLU A 53 -4.40 -3.78 25.39
N VAL A 54 -4.19 -5.11 25.40
CA VAL A 54 -5.17 -6.08 25.90
C VAL A 54 -5.53 -5.81 27.36
N LEU A 55 -4.53 -5.60 28.22
CA LEU A 55 -4.73 -5.39 29.65
C LEU A 55 -5.42 -4.05 29.95
N SER A 56 -5.11 -3.00 29.18
CA SER A 56 -5.70 -1.68 29.36
C SER A 56 -7.18 -1.67 28.97
N VAL A 57 -7.55 -2.30 27.86
CA VAL A 57 -8.94 -2.38 27.40
C VAL A 57 -9.77 -3.27 28.31
N ALA A 58 -9.19 -4.36 28.82
CA ALA A 58 -9.86 -5.26 29.77
C ALA A 58 -10.05 -4.63 31.17
N ALA A 59 -9.50 -3.43 31.43
CA ALA A 59 -9.59 -2.70 32.70
C ALA A 59 -9.22 -3.57 33.93
N VAL A 60 -8.13 -4.32 33.82
CA VAL A 60 -7.70 -5.28 34.84
C VAL A 60 -7.21 -4.53 36.09
N GLU A 61 -7.87 -4.71 37.24
CA GLU A 61 -7.48 -4.08 38.51
C GLU A 61 -6.03 -4.39 38.92
N ASP A 62 -5.59 -5.63 38.66
CA ASP A 62 -4.25 -6.14 38.97
C ASP A 62 -3.12 -5.39 38.22
N LEU A 63 -3.41 -4.72 37.10
CA LEU A 63 -2.41 -3.95 36.36
C LEU A 63 -1.82 -2.83 37.22
N ARG A 64 -2.66 -2.13 37.98
CA ARG A 64 -2.21 -1.01 38.83
C ARG A 64 -1.33 -1.52 39.99
N GLU A 65 -1.77 -2.57 40.66
CA GLU A 65 -1.02 -3.19 41.77
C GLU A 65 0.34 -3.73 41.27
N ARG A 66 0.35 -4.37 40.09
CA ARG A 66 1.59 -4.88 39.49
C ARG A 66 2.57 -3.76 39.14
N LEU A 67 2.08 -2.63 38.62
CA LEU A 67 2.92 -1.45 38.32
C LEU A 67 3.45 -0.78 39.59
N GLU A 68 2.66 -0.70 40.66
CA GLU A 68 3.09 -0.14 41.96
C GLU A 68 4.28 -0.92 42.58
N GLY A 69 4.42 -2.21 42.25
CA GLY A 69 5.52 -3.07 42.70
C GLY A 69 6.82 -2.97 41.89
N LEU A 70 6.84 -2.21 40.78
CA LEU A 70 8.01 -2.08 39.92
C LEU A 70 8.91 -0.89 40.31
N ALA A 71 10.17 -0.95 39.88
CA ALA A 71 11.05 0.21 39.95
C ALA A 71 10.49 1.37 39.09
N PRO A 72 10.65 2.65 39.51
CA PRO A 72 10.12 3.81 38.79
C PRO A 72 10.48 3.83 37.29
N GLU A 73 11.70 3.41 36.95
CA GLU A 73 12.18 3.35 35.57
C GLU A 73 11.41 2.31 34.74
N ALA A 74 11.07 1.16 35.32
CA ALA A 74 10.29 0.13 34.66
C ALA A 74 8.83 0.55 34.47
N VAL A 75 8.25 1.27 35.46
CA VAL A 75 6.91 1.88 35.32
C VAL A 75 6.92 2.89 34.18
N GLN A 76 7.92 3.77 34.12
CA GLN A 76 8.05 4.75 33.04
C GLN A 76 8.14 4.07 31.67
N GLU A 77 8.95 3.02 31.54
CA GLU A 77 9.06 2.24 30.29
C GLU A 77 7.71 1.68 29.83
N VAL A 78 6.91 1.13 30.76
CA VAL A 78 5.56 0.62 30.43
C VAL A 78 4.63 1.76 30.02
N MET A 79 4.68 2.90 30.72
CA MET A 79 3.84 4.07 30.41
C MET A 79 4.18 4.74 29.07
N LEU A 80 5.37 4.50 28.53
CA LEU A 80 5.77 5.01 27.20
C LEU A 80 5.24 4.17 26.05
N LEU A 81 4.91 2.90 26.26
CA LEU A 81 4.51 1.95 25.22
C LEU A 81 3.37 2.46 24.31
N PRO A 82 2.30 3.09 24.83
CA PRO A 82 1.21 3.60 23.98
C PRO A 82 1.66 4.71 23.04
N TYR A 83 2.54 5.60 23.52
CA TYR A 83 3.07 6.70 22.72
C TYR A 83 4.06 6.19 21.67
N VAL A 84 4.87 5.17 22.02
CA VAL A 84 5.77 4.50 21.08
C VAL A 84 4.97 3.88 19.93
N SER A 85 3.87 3.18 20.21
CA SER A 85 2.96 2.66 19.17
C SER A 85 2.44 3.78 18.29
N LEU A 86 1.79 4.75 18.90
CA LEU A 86 1.09 5.81 18.20
C LEU A 86 2.03 6.59 17.27
N LEU A 87 3.23 6.92 17.76
CA LEU A 87 4.21 7.69 16.99
C LEU A 87 4.85 6.85 15.89
N ALA A 88 5.11 5.56 16.14
CA ALA A 88 5.57 4.66 15.08
C ALA A 88 4.53 4.57 13.95
N ASP A 89 3.26 4.38 14.30
CA ASP A 89 2.16 4.27 13.33
C ASP A 89 1.92 5.60 12.60
N ALA A 90 2.18 6.74 13.25
CA ALA A 90 2.12 8.05 12.61
C ALA A 90 3.11 8.22 11.44
N LYS A 91 4.21 7.44 11.38
CA LYS A 91 5.11 7.42 10.22
C LYS A 91 4.46 6.82 8.97
N ALA A 92 3.55 5.85 9.16
CA ALA A 92 2.81 5.22 8.07
C ALA A 92 1.45 5.89 7.82
N LYS A 93 0.86 6.50 8.84
CA LYS A 93 -0.43 7.18 8.77
C LYS A 93 -0.31 8.55 9.42
N PRO A 94 0.14 9.59 8.69
CA PRO A 94 0.37 10.93 9.25
C PRO A 94 -0.84 11.53 9.97
N GLY A 95 -2.07 11.15 9.58
CA GLY A 95 -3.29 11.56 10.29
C GLY A 95 -3.34 11.14 11.76
N LEU A 96 -2.62 10.08 12.16
CA LEU A 96 -2.50 9.67 13.56
C LEU A 96 -1.71 10.67 14.42
N ALA A 97 -0.94 11.58 13.83
CA ALA A 97 -0.31 12.67 14.58
C ALA A 97 -1.36 13.59 15.27
N GLN A 98 -2.57 13.68 14.72
CA GLN A 98 -3.68 14.41 15.37
C GLN A 98 -4.10 13.76 16.70
N VAL A 99 -3.91 12.44 16.84
CA VAL A 99 -4.18 11.73 18.09
C VAL A 99 -3.21 12.17 19.19
N VAL A 100 -1.97 12.55 18.86
CA VAL A 100 -1.02 13.15 19.81
C VAL A 100 -1.61 14.45 20.39
N THR A 101 -2.13 15.30 19.51
CA THR A 101 -2.79 16.56 19.90
C THR A 101 -3.99 16.30 20.81
N LYS A 102 -4.88 15.37 20.41
CA LYS A 102 -6.03 14.97 21.21
C LYS A 102 -5.61 14.44 22.59
N THR A 103 -4.60 13.59 22.63
CA THR A 103 -4.12 12.97 23.88
C THR A 103 -3.58 14.01 24.86
N LEU A 104 -2.89 15.04 24.36
CA LEU A 104 -2.46 16.18 25.19
C LEU A 104 -3.64 16.98 25.75
N LEU A 105 -4.70 17.17 24.99
CA LEU A 105 -5.87 17.95 25.42
C LEU A 105 -6.77 17.17 26.39
N ASP A 106 -6.93 15.86 26.15
CA ASP A 106 -7.73 14.95 26.99
C ASP A 106 -7.04 14.69 28.34
N ALA A 107 -5.72 14.83 28.43
CA ALA A 107 -5.01 14.78 29.69
C ALA A 107 -5.46 15.91 30.65
N PRO A 108 -5.66 15.63 31.95
CA PRO A 108 -5.97 16.66 32.94
C PRO A 108 -4.93 17.79 32.90
N PRO A 109 -5.32 19.07 33.07
CA PRO A 109 -4.42 20.22 32.90
C PRO A 109 -3.08 20.08 33.65
N MET A 110 -3.10 19.54 34.87
CA MET A 110 -1.90 19.31 35.69
C MET A 110 -0.95 18.23 35.15
N MET A 111 -1.43 17.33 34.28
CA MET A 111 -0.69 16.21 33.71
C MET A 111 -0.17 16.50 32.31
N ARG A 112 -0.70 17.51 31.60
CA ARG A 112 -0.38 17.78 30.19
C ARG A 112 1.11 17.96 29.93
N ARG A 113 1.81 18.64 30.83
CA ARG A 113 3.27 18.82 30.76
C ARG A 113 4.00 17.48 30.82
N MET A 114 3.62 16.62 31.76
CA MET A 114 4.21 15.29 31.92
C MET A 114 3.90 14.40 30.72
N THR A 115 2.67 14.46 30.19
CA THR A 115 2.27 13.76 28.95
C THR A 115 3.09 14.24 27.75
N LEU A 116 3.32 15.55 27.61
CA LEU A 116 4.17 16.10 26.55
C LEU A 116 5.62 15.62 26.66
N ASP A 117 6.17 15.54 27.87
CA ASP A 117 7.52 15.04 28.10
C ASP A 117 7.61 13.54 27.75
N ALA A 118 6.61 12.74 28.10
CA ALA A 118 6.51 11.33 27.73
C ALA A 118 6.43 11.14 26.21
N ILE A 119 5.58 11.91 25.51
CA ILE A 119 5.49 11.92 24.04
C ILE A 119 6.83 12.33 23.43
N GLY A 120 7.49 13.36 23.99
CA GLY A 120 8.81 13.81 23.55
C GLY A 120 9.90 12.74 23.73
N GLN A 121 9.81 11.92 24.76
CA GLN A 121 10.73 10.79 24.97
C GLN A 121 10.44 9.65 23.98
N ALA A 122 9.16 9.28 23.83
CA ALA A 122 8.74 8.25 22.88
C ALA A 122 9.11 8.62 21.43
N ARG A 123 8.86 9.87 21.00
CA ARG A 123 9.17 10.30 19.61
C ARG A 123 10.66 10.18 19.31
N ARG A 124 11.53 10.54 20.26
CA ARG A 124 12.99 10.44 20.08
C ARG A 124 13.43 9.00 19.99
N ARG A 125 12.80 8.10 20.77
CA ARG A 125 13.06 6.66 20.73
C ARG A 125 12.70 6.05 19.38
N VAL A 126 11.51 6.33 18.85
CA VAL A 126 11.08 5.78 17.54
C VAL A 126 11.59 6.58 16.33
N GLY A 127 12.30 7.69 16.54
CA GLY A 127 12.84 8.54 15.47
C GLY A 127 11.76 9.31 14.70
N VAL A 128 10.74 9.82 15.38
CA VAL A 128 9.74 10.75 14.83
C VAL A 128 10.15 12.19 15.13
N ARG A 129 10.18 13.03 14.10
CA ARG A 129 10.57 14.45 14.21
C ARG A 129 9.58 15.25 15.03
N ALA A 130 10.05 16.34 15.63
CA ALA A 130 9.19 17.26 16.38
C ALA A 130 8.14 17.90 15.46
N VAL A 131 8.52 18.25 14.23
CA VAL A 131 7.58 18.82 13.25
C VAL A 131 6.47 17.84 12.89
N ASP A 132 6.78 16.56 12.71
CA ASP A 132 5.79 15.54 12.34
C ASP A 132 4.85 15.23 13.52
N ALA A 133 5.38 15.16 14.74
CA ALA A 133 4.59 14.87 15.94
C ALA A 133 3.71 16.04 16.42
N TYR A 134 4.15 17.29 16.22
CA TYR A 134 3.55 18.46 16.87
C TYR A 134 2.96 19.52 15.93
N ARG A 135 3.04 19.33 14.61
CA ARG A 135 2.46 20.25 13.61
C ARG A 135 1.04 20.66 13.98
N ASP A 136 0.17 19.68 14.19
CA ASP A 136 -1.24 19.92 14.45
C ASP A 136 -1.46 20.52 15.84
N ALA A 137 -0.66 20.11 16.83
CA ALA A 137 -0.76 20.60 18.20
C ALA A 137 -0.58 22.12 18.28
N LEU A 138 0.37 22.68 17.53
CA LEU A 138 0.61 24.13 17.50
C LEU A 138 -0.50 24.93 16.79
N THR A 139 -1.37 24.29 16.03
CA THR A 139 -2.52 24.96 15.42
C THR A 139 -3.66 25.21 16.42
N VAL A 140 -3.66 24.47 17.54
CA VAL A 140 -4.67 24.54 18.59
C VAL A 140 -4.34 25.67 19.58
N PRO A 141 -5.22 26.67 19.79
CA PRO A 141 -4.97 27.79 20.70
C PRO A 141 -4.58 27.37 22.12
N GLU A 142 -5.23 26.35 22.67
CA GLU A 142 -5.01 25.83 24.03
C GLU A 142 -3.58 25.31 24.26
N ILE A 143 -2.90 24.84 23.20
CA ILE A 143 -1.51 24.39 23.26
C ILE A 143 -0.57 25.52 22.84
N ARG A 144 -0.91 26.22 21.76
CA ARG A 144 -0.11 27.31 21.19
C ARG A 144 0.08 28.46 22.17
N ASP A 145 -0.98 28.84 22.87
CA ASP A 145 -0.98 30.02 23.72
C ASP A 145 -0.52 29.69 25.16
N ASP A 146 -0.54 28.41 25.56
CA ASP A 146 0.05 27.90 26.81
C ASP A 146 1.57 27.77 26.70
N GLU A 147 2.30 28.57 27.47
CA GLU A 147 3.77 28.59 27.47
C GLU A 147 4.40 27.26 27.91
N ALA A 148 3.81 26.57 28.89
CA ALA A 148 4.35 25.32 29.43
C ALA A 148 4.29 24.16 28.42
N LEU A 149 3.41 24.26 27.43
CA LEU A 149 3.27 23.30 26.33
C LEU A 149 3.98 23.78 25.07
N ARG A 150 3.81 25.05 24.68
CA ARG A 150 4.42 25.64 23.48
C ARG A 150 5.94 25.57 23.52
N GLU A 151 6.58 26.01 24.61
CA GLU A 151 8.04 26.16 24.61
C GLU A 151 8.77 24.84 24.32
N PRO A 152 8.38 23.71 24.90
CA PRO A 152 9.16 22.48 24.71
C PRO A 152 8.89 21.81 23.37
N ILE A 153 7.72 22.07 22.76
CA ILE A 153 7.46 21.75 21.36
C ILE A 153 8.41 22.55 20.45
N LEU A 154 8.46 23.87 20.63
CA LEU A 154 9.33 24.74 19.83
C LEU A 154 10.80 24.40 20.03
N LEU A 155 11.22 24.08 21.25
CA LEU A 155 12.58 23.66 21.56
C LEU A 155 12.94 22.39 20.78
N GLY A 156 12.08 21.38 20.76
CA GLY A 156 12.32 20.16 19.99
C GLY A 156 12.48 20.42 18.49
N MET A 157 11.69 21.34 17.91
CA MET A 157 11.83 21.74 16.50
C MET A 157 13.13 22.51 16.24
N VAL A 158 13.56 23.36 17.18
CA VAL A 158 14.82 24.10 17.10
C VAL A 158 16.03 23.18 17.22
N GLU A 159 16.00 22.21 18.13
CA GLU A 159 17.08 21.23 18.33
C GLU A 159 17.33 20.40 17.06
N GLU A 160 16.26 20.05 16.35
CA GLU A 160 16.34 19.28 15.10
C GLU A 160 16.66 20.12 13.88
N ALA A 161 16.43 21.44 13.95
CA ALA A 161 16.68 22.40 12.86
C ALA A 161 16.09 21.96 11.50
N ASP A 162 14.91 21.34 11.53
CA ASP A 162 14.29 20.77 10.33
C ASP A 162 13.74 21.86 9.38
N ALA A 163 13.79 21.61 8.07
CA ALA A 163 13.35 22.56 7.05
C ALA A 163 11.84 22.75 7.12
N ASP A 164 11.12 21.64 7.31
CA ASP A 164 9.65 21.60 7.26
C ASP A 164 9.06 22.35 8.45
N ALA A 165 9.81 22.39 9.56
CA ALA A 165 9.43 23.15 10.75
C ALA A 165 9.29 24.64 10.44
N VAL A 166 10.12 25.21 9.55
CA VAL A 166 10.01 26.62 9.16
C VAL A 166 8.66 26.90 8.51
N ALA A 167 8.27 26.12 7.51
CA ALA A 167 7.00 26.31 6.80
C ALA A 167 5.80 26.17 7.74
N VAL A 168 5.82 25.18 8.64
CA VAL A 168 4.77 24.98 9.65
C VAL A 168 4.69 26.17 10.60
N LEU A 169 5.84 26.61 11.15
CA LEU A 169 5.88 27.71 12.10
C LEU A 169 5.45 29.03 11.48
N GLU A 170 5.67 29.26 10.18
CA GLU A 170 5.18 30.45 9.50
C GLU A 170 3.66 30.51 9.41
N ASP A 171 2.99 29.39 9.10
CA ASP A 171 1.53 29.30 9.10
C ASP A 171 0.95 29.47 10.51
N VAL A 172 1.56 28.81 11.52
CA VAL A 172 1.14 28.98 12.92
C VAL A 172 1.36 30.42 13.39
N ARG A 173 2.48 31.05 13.04
CA ARG A 173 2.79 32.45 13.37
C ARG A 173 1.74 33.41 12.81
N ALA A 174 1.25 33.17 11.59
CA ALA A 174 0.23 34.01 10.95
C ALA A 174 -1.07 34.03 11.77
N LYS A 175 -1.39 32.94 12.46
CA LYS A 175 -2.59 32.74 13.28
C LYS A 175 -2.37 33.10 14.77
N ALA A 176 -1.12 33.27 15.20
CA ALA A 176 -0.75 33.60 16.56
C ALA A 176 -0.72 35.13 16.83
N SER A 177 -0.93 35.51 18.10
CA SER A 177 -0.82 36.90 18.57
C SER A 177 0.03 37.00 19.83
N GLY A 178 0.45 38.23 20.17
CA GLY A 178 1.14 38.52 21.44
C GLY A 178 2.42 37.68 21.67
N PRO A 179 2.62 37.15 22.89
CA PRO A 179 3.82 36.39 23.26
C PRO A 179 4.03 35.12 22.43
N ALA A 180 2.96 34.40 22.07
CA ALA A 180 3.05 33.18 21.26
C ALA A 180 3.64 33.48 19.88
N ARG A 181 3.20 34.58 19.24
CA ARG A 181 3.74 35.02 17.94
C ARG A 181 5.25 35.33 18.03
N GLN A 182 5.69 35.97 19.10
CA GLN A 182 7.11 36.30 19.32
C GLN A 182 7.95 35.04 19.54
N ALA A 183 7.46 34.09 20.35
CA ALA A 183 8.15 32.82 20.59
C ALA A 183 8.31 32.01 19.29
N ILE A 184 7.25 31.92 18.47
CA ILE A 184 7.29 31.22 17.17
C ILE A 184 8.26 31.91 16.21
N GLN A 185 8.25 33.25 16.15
CA GLN A 185 9.21 34.02 15.36
C GLN A 185 10.66 33.74 15.77
N ALA A 186 10.93 33.71 17.09
CA ALA A 186 12.26 33.43 17.62
C ALA A 186 12.71 32.00 17.29
N ALA A 187 11.82 31.01 17.44
CA ALA A 187 12.09 29.61 17.06
C ALA A 187 12.41 29.49 15.56
N THR A 188 11.63 30.16 14.71
CA THR A 188 11.85 30.17 13.24
C THR A 188 13.24 30.70 12.88
N LEU A 189 13.66 31.81 13.50
CA LEU A 189 15.01 32.39 13.31
C LEU A 189 16.10 31.44 13.80
N ARG A 190 15.92 30.80 14.96
CA ARG A 190 16.89 29.86 15.52
C ARG A 190 17.07 28.62 14.63
N ILE A 191 15.99 28.10 14.05
CA ILE A 191 16.06 27.00 13.07
C ILE A 191 16.86 27.45 11.85
N ALA A 192 16.55 28.63 11.28
CA ALA A 192 17.26 29.16 10.12
C ALA A 192 18.77 29.35 10.40
N THR A 193 19.14 29.88 11.56
CA THR A 193 20.54 30.00 12.00
C THR A 193 21.21 28.64 12.13
N ALA A 194 20.57 27.69 12.82
CA ALA A 194 21.12 26.35 12.98
C ALA A 194 21.37 25.66 11.63
N ARG A 195 20.45 25.80 10.67
CA ARG A 195 20.61 25.30 9.30
C ARG A 195 21.75 25.97 8.53
N ALA A 196 21.88 27.30 8.67
CA ALA A 196 23.00 28.03 8.04
C ALA A 196 24.36 27.60 8.60
N GLU A 197 24.40 27.16 9.86
CA GLU A 197 25.58 26.53 10.50
C GLU A 197 25.79 25.06 10.10
N GLY A 198 24.96 24.51 9.21
CA GLY A 198 25.02 23.11 8.78
C GLY A 198 24.42 22.12 9.78
N ARG A 199 23.68 22.58 10.80
CA ARG A 199 22.91 21.70 11.69
C ARG A 199 21.57 21.36 11.05
N GLY A 200 21.13 20.12 11.25
CA GLY A 200 19.87 19.61 10.73
C GLY A 200 19.85 18.10 10.76
N THR A 201 18.69 17.53 10.47
CA THR A 201 18.49 16.09 10.29
C THR A 201 19.23 15.60 9.03
N THR A 202 20.50 15.23 9.19
CA THR A 202 21.19 14.41 8.19
C THR A 202 20.49 13.05 8.13
N PRO A 203 20.25 12.47 6.93
CA PRO A 203 19.74 11.11 6.85
C PRO A 203 20.64 10.16 7.66
N PRO A 204 20.08 9.12 8.29
CA PRO A 204 20.89 8.09 8.95
C PRO A 204 21.97 7.55 8.00
N ALA A 205 23.14 7.24 8.53
CA ALA A 205 24.26 6.75 7.71
C ALA A 205 24.08 5.31 7.19
N ASP A 206 23.14 4.56 7.77
CA ASP A 206 22.95 3.11 7.55
C ASP A 206 21.60 2.79 6.90
N ILE A 207 21.23 3.59 5.89
CA ILE A 207 20.06 3.32 5.06
C ILE A 207 20.46 2.30 3.98
N HIS A 208 19.72 1.20 3.87
CA HIS A 208 19.85 0.27 2.75
C HIS A 208 18.68 0.44 1.79
N ALA A 209 18.92 0.08 0.55
CA ALA A 209 17.99 0.29 -0.53
C ALA A 209 18.16 -0.83 -1.54
N SER A 210 17.06 -1.42 -1.96
CA SER A 210 17.06 -2.51 -2.93
C SER A 210 15.93 -2.35 -3.93
N ALA A 211 16.16 -2.84 -5.14
CA ALA A 211 15.18 -2.78 -6.23
C ALA A 211 15.04 -4.13 -6.91
N SER A 212 13.81 -4.51 -7.23
CA SER A 212 13.51 -5.76 -7.91
C SER A 212 13.76 -5.67 -9.42
N THR A 213 13.93 -6.80 -10.09
CA THR A 213 13.68 -6.91 -11.53
C THR A 213 12.23 -6.52 -11.84
N PRO A 214 11.92 -5.93 -13.01
CA PRO A 214 10.56 -5.61 -13.35
C PRO A 214 9.84 -6.85 -13.91
N ASP A 215 8.53 -6.92 -13.71
CA ASP A 215 7.67 -7.90 -14.37
C ASP A 215 7.51 -7.60 -15.88
N GLY A 216 6.77 -8.44 -16.60
CA GLY A 216 6.49 -8.24 -18.03
C GLY A 216 5.71 -6.97 -18.38
N GLN A 217 5.09 -6.33 -17.41
CA GLN A 217 4.35 -5.07 -17.54
C GLN A 217 5.18 -3.86 -17.13
N GLY A 218 6.45 -4.05 -16.75
CA GLY A 218 7.36 -2.99 -16.35
C GLY A 218 7.16 -2.52 -14.91
N ALA A 219 6.40 -3.25 -14.09
CA ALA A 219 6.25 -2.98 -12.67
C ALA A 219 7.41 -3.57 -11.88
N LEU A 220 7.99 -2.80 -10.96
CA LEU A 220 9.06 -3.22 -10.05
C LEU A 220 8.79 -2.70 -8.64
N VAL A 221 9.34 -3.37 -7.64
CA VAL A 221 9.28 -2.95 -6.25
C VAL A 221 10.63 -2.37 -5.84
N VAL A 222 10.58 -1.22 -5.17
CA VAL A 222 11.72 -0.64 -4.47
C VAL A 222 11.47 -0.68 -2.98
N VAL A 223 12.52 -1.01 -2.23
CA VAL A 223 12.49 -1.16 -0.78
C VAL A 223 13.61 -0.32 -0.21
N ILE A 224 13.29 0.57 0.74
CA ILE A 224 14.27 1.37 1.48
C ILE A 224 14.05 1.13 2.96
N ASP A 225 15.09 0.79 3.69
CA ASP A 225 15.03 0.57 5.13
C ASP A 225 15.80 1.64 5.90
N ILE A 226 15.10 2.35 6.78
CA ILE A 226 15.64 3.50 7.50
C ILE A 226 15.80 3.11 8.97
N PRO A 227 17.03 3.12 9.53
CA PRO A 227 17.24 2.73 10.92
C PRO A 227 16.61 3.76 11.87
N ASN A 228 15.96 3.25 12.92
CA ASN A 228 15.40 4.05 14.01
C ASN A 228 16.33 4.01 15.24
N PRO A 229 16.26 5.03 16.14
CA PRO A 229 17.10 5.08 17.34
C PRO A 229 16.88 3.93 18.33
N ASP A 230 15.72 3.27 18.30
CA ASP A 230 15.41 2.10 19.13
C ASP A 230 15.94 0.78 18.55
N GLY A 231 16.67 0.83 17.44
CA GLY A 231 17.24 -0.34 16.77
C GLY A 231 16.28 -1.04 15.78
N SER A 232 15.01 -0.62 15.74
CA SER A 232 14.07 -1.06 14.71
C SER A 232 14.35 -0.36 13.37
N ARG A 233 13.70 -0.77 12.28
CA ARG A 233 13.79 -0.13 10.96
C ARG A 233 12.42 0.35 10.49
N THR A 234 12.39 1.46 9.78
CA THR A 234 11.21 1.92 9.03
C THR A 234 11.38 1.50 7.59
N LEU A 235 10.55 0.59 7.11
CA LEU A 235 10.55 0.13 5.72
C LEU A 235 9.65 1.04 4.89
N VAL A 236 10.15 1.48 3.73
CA VAL A 236 9.36 2.11 2.67
C VAL A 236 9.36 1.16 1.48
N ASP A 237 8.19 0.64 1.13
CA ASP A 237 7.98 -0.22 -0.04
C ASP A 237 7.15 0.56 -1.06
N LEU A 238 7.65 0.68 -2.29
CA LEU A 238 6.94 1.33 -3.38
C LEU A 238 6.95 0.43 -4.62
N CYS A 239 5.77 0.29 -5.24
CA CYS A 239 5.63 -0.31 -6.54
C CYS A 239 5.63 0.79 -7.61
N LEU A 240 6.62 0.73 -8.50
CA LEU A 240 6.83 1.68 -9.59
C LEU A 240 6.59 0.99 -10.93
N CYS A 241 6.07 1.71 -11.91
CA CYS A 241 6.05 1.23 -13.29
C CYS A 241 6.97 2.12 -14.16
N LEU A 242 7.92 1.48 -14.86
CA LEU A 242 9.10 2.14 -15.44
C LEU A 242 8.79 3.22 -16.47
N ASP A 243 7.77 2.99 -17.30
CA ASP A 243 7.31 3.94 -18.32
C ASP A 243 6.08 4.75 -17.87
N GLN A 244 5.67 4.58 -16.61
CA GLN A 244 4.41 5.10 -16.11
C GLN A 244 4.56 5.82 -14.76
N ASP A 245 3.77 5.42 -13.77
CA ASP A 245 3.51 6.10 -12.53
C ASP A 245 3.94 5.26 -11.31
N VAL A 246 3.82 5.88 -10.14
CA VAL A 246 3.82 5.17 -8.87
C VAL A 246 2.48 4.46 -8.72
N ARG A 247 2.52 3.13 -8.60
CA ARG A 247 1.33 2.26 -8.64
C ARG A 247 0.72 2.07 -7.25
N SER A 248 1.56 1.77 -6.27
CA SER A 248 1.17 1.53 -4.89
C SER A 248 2.40 1.59 -3.98
N GLY A 249 2.20 1.40 -2.69
CA GLY A 249 3.28 1.32 -1.72
C GLY A 249 2.74 1.43 -0.31
N PHE A 250 3.60 1.19 0.67
CA PHE A 250 3.29 1.34 2.08
C PHE A 250 4.54 1.68 2.88
N VAL A 251 4.32 2.11 4.12
CA VAL A 251 5.38 2.25 5.12
C VAL A 251 5.11 1.26 6.24
N LEU A 252 6.09 0.42 6.54
CA LEU A 252 6.04 -0.49 7.68
C LEU A 252 6.99 0.04 8.77
N PRO A 253 6.47 0.68 9.82
CA PRO A 253 7.30 1.20 10.89
C PRO A 253 7.74 0.06 11.82
N ARG A 254 8.94 0.19 12.38
CA ARG A 254 9.53 -0.71 13.36
C ARG A 254 9.68 -2.18 12.91
N ALA A 255 9.86 -2.40 11.62
CA ALA A 255 10.24 -3.70 11.10
C ALA A 255 11.62 -4.11 11.64
N THR A 256 11.76 -5.40 11.93
CA THR A 256 13.04 -6.04 12.22
C THR A 256 13.74 -6.40 10.90
N PRO A 257 15.09 -6.52 10.90
CA PRO A 257 15.81 -7.00 9.72
C PRO A 257 15.33 -8.38 9.22
N ALA A 258 14.89 -9.25 10.14
CA ALA A 258 14.37 -10.57 9.82
C ALA A 258 13.01 -10.49 9.09
N GLU A 259 12.10 -9.62 9.55
CA GLU A 259 10.82 -9.38 8.85
C GLU A 259 11.05 -8.82 7.45
N ILE A 260 11.96 -7.85 7.29
CA ILE A 260 12.28 -7.26 5.97
C ILE A 260 12.84 -8.33 5.03
N ALA A 261 13.75 -9.18 5.51
CA ALA A 261 14.30 -10.28 4.74
C ALA A 261 13.22 -11.31 4.35
N ALA A 262 12.30 -11.63 5.27
CA ALA A 262 11.19 -12.54 5.02
C ALA A 262 10.22 -11.98 3.97
N LEU A 263 9.84 -10.70 4.06
CA LEU A 263 8.99 -10.02 3.07
C LEU A 263 9.62 -10.04 1.68
N ARG A 264 10.92 -9.74 1.57
CA ARG A 264 11.65 -9.84 0.30
C ARG A 264 11.64 -11.27 -0.24
N GLN A 265 11.95 -12.24 0.60
CA GLN A 265 12.00 -13.65 0.21
C GLN A 265 10.63 -14.18 -0.25
N GLU A 266 9.55 -13.81 0.44
CA GLU A 266 8.18 -14.15 0.06
C GLU A 266 7.84 -13.54 -1.31
N PHE A 267 8.15 -12.26 -1.51
CA PHE A 267 7.95 -11.60 -2.80
C PHE A 267 8.71 -12.28 -3.95
N GLU A 268 9.98 -12.63 -3.74
CA GLU A 268 10.79 -13.34 -4.75
C GLU A 268 10.20 -14.73 -5.08
N GLN A 269 9.66 -15.44 -4.08
CA GLN A 269 9.03 -16.75 -4.27
C GLN A 269 7.70 -16.65 -5.02
N GLU A 270 6.88 -15.66 -4.71
CA GLU A 270 5.55 -15.49 -5.31
C GLU A 270 5.61 -14.93 -6.73
N THR A 271 6.50 -13.96 -6.97
CA THR A 271 6.58 -13.25 -8.25
C THR A 271 7.67 -13.80 -9.19
N GLY A 272 8.65 -14.51 -8.63
CA GLY A 272 9.86 -14.92 -9.34
C GLY A 272 10.87 -13.78 -9.57
N CYS A 273 10.54 -12.53 -9.23
CA CYS A 273 11.44 -11.39 -9.36
C CYS A 273 12.64 -11.53 -8.42
N ALA A 274 13.73 -10.82 -8.70
CA ALA A 274 14.94 -10.83 -7.86
C ALA A 274 15.29 -9.41 -7.41
N PHE A 275 15.72 -9.24 -6.15
CA PHE A 275 16.23 -7.97 -5.64
C PHE A 275 17.74 -7.83 -5.78
N THR A 276 18.19 -6.59 -5.94
CA THR A 276 19.60 -6.20 -5.81
C THR A 276 19.73 -4.96 -4.95
N GLU A 277 20.88 -4.78 -4.31
CA GLU A 277 21.18 -3.57 -3.52
C GLU A 277 21.53 -2.40 -4.46
N VAL A 278 21.02 -1.22 -4.14
CA VAL A 278 21.14 -0.01 -4.95
C VAL A 278 21.60 1.14 -4.06
N PRO A 279 22.51 2.03 -4.53
CA PRO A 279 22.80 3.26 -3.81
C PRO A 279 21.52 4.05 -3.54
N VAL A 280 21.26 4.37 -2.27
CA VAL A 280 19.99 4.98 -1.85
C VAL A 280 19.66 6.26 -2.64
N GLY A 281 20.67 7.10 -2.95
CA GLY A 281 20.47 8.32 -3.73
C GLY A 281 20.01 8.06 -5.17
N GLN A 282 20.44 6.95 -5.79
CA GLN A 282 19.99 6.53 -7.11
C GLN A 282 18.59 5.94 -7.06
N LEU A 283 18.26 5.17 -6.02
CA LEU A 283 16.92 4.64 -5.86
C LEU A 283 15.90 5.76 -5.64
N VAL A 284 16.22 6.75 -4.81
CA VAL A 284 15.36 7.93 -4.59
C VAL A 284 15.20 8.74 -5.88
N ARG A 285 16.24 8.85 -6.72
CA ARG A 285 16.11 9.44 -8.06
C ARG A 285 15.11 8.68 -8.93
N LEU A 286 15.13 7.35 -8.91
CA LEU A 286 14.17 6.51 -9.66
C LEU A 286 12.72 6.76 -9.19
N VAL A 287 12.51 6.92 -7.89
CA VAL A 287 11.21 7.27 -7.30
C VAL A 287 10.78 8.67 -7.73
N ASP A 288 11.66 9.67 -7.65
CA ASP A 288 11.37 11.04 -8.10
C ASP A 288 10.94 11.08 -9.57
N ASP A 289 11.64 10.32 -10.44
CA ASP A 289 11.30 10.23 -11.86
C ASP A 289 9.91 9.61 -12.07
N ALA A 290 9.54 8.60 -11.27
CA ALA A 290 8.20 7.99 -11.30
C ALA A 290 7.11 8.95 -10.80
N VAL A 291 7.40 9.73 -9.75
CA VAL A 291 6.48 10.77 -9.25
C VAL A 291 6.28 11.86 -10.30
N ALA A 292 7.34 12.32 -10.96
CA ALA A 292 7.27 13.30 -12.03
C ALA A 292 6.42 12.80 -13.22
N ARG A 293 6.60 11.54 -13.63
CA ARG A 293 5.76 10.92 -14.66
C ARG A 293 4.29 10.80 -14.24
N THR A 294 4.03 10.41 -12.98
CA THR A 294 2.66 10.36 -12.43
C THR A 294 1.96 11.71 -12.59
N ALA A 295 2.64 12.79 -12.23
CA ALA A 295 2.12 14.15 -12.38
C ALA A 295 1.93 14.55 -13.85
N ALA A 296 2.88 14.19 -14.74
CA ALA A 296 2.78 14.47 -16.17
C ALA A 296 1.59 13.75 -16.84
N LEU A 297 1.21 12.58 -16.32
CA LEU A 297 0.01 11.85 -16.75
C LEU A 297 -1.30 12.43 -16.18
N GLY A 298 -1.23 13.45 -15.33
CA GLY A 298 -2.41 14.04 -14.67
C GLY A 298 -3.06 13.12 -13.65
N ARG A 299 -2.33 12.12 -13.14
CA ARG A 299 -2.81 11.16 -12.15
C ARG A 299 -2.42 11.59 -10.74
N ASP A 300 -3.25 11.23 -9.77
CA ASP A 300 -2.94 11.42 -8.35
C ASP A 300 -1.99 10.31 -7.86
N LEU A 301 -1.15 10.63 -6.88
CA LEU A 301 -0.38 9.63 -6.16
C LEU A 301 -1.30 8.83 -5.21
N PRO A 302 -1.09 7.52 -5.05
CA PRO A 302 -1.79 6.74 -4.03
C PRO A 302 -1.58 7.35 -2.64
N ASP A 303 -2.60 7.31 -1.78
CA ASP A 303 -2.50 7.94 -0.47
C ASP A 303 -1.48 7.25 0.44
N ASP A 304 -1.39 5.92 0.37
CA ASP A 304 -0.45 5.10 1.16
C ASP A 304 1.03 5.28 0.76
N VAL A 305 1.29 5.88 -0.41
CA VAL A 305 2.63 6.20 -0.90
C VAL A 305 3.17 7.51 -0.31
N ARG A 306 2.28 8.46 -0.01
CA ARG A 306 2.67 9.81 0.45
C ARG A 306 3.57 9.80 1.70
N PRO A 307 3.30 8.99 2.74
CA PRO A 307 4.17 8.91 3.91
C PRO A 307 5.58 8.45 3.55
N GLY A 308 5.69 7.47 2.65
CA GLY A 308 6.97 7.00 2.11
C GLY A 308 7.72 8.13 1.40
N LEU A 309 7.07 8.84 0.48
CA LEU A 309 7.69 9.95 -0.24
C LEU A 309 8.16 11.08 0.68
N ASP A 310 7.43 11.38 1.75
CA ASP A 310 7.86 12.36 2.75
C ASP A 310 9.17 11.94 3.45
N LEU A 311 9.31 10.66 3.80
CA LEU A 311 10.55 10.11 4.34
C LEU A 311 11.70 10.20 3.33
N LEU A 312 11.43 9.88 2.05
CA LEU A 312 12.45 9.89 0.99
C LEU A 312 12.85 11.29 0.53
N SER A 313 11.99 12.29 0.75
CA SER A 313 12.25 13.70 0.37
C SER A 313 13.55 14.25 0.95
N ARG A 314 14.08 13.63 2.01
CA ARG A 314 15.22 14.09 2.80
C ARG A 314 16.55 13.45 2.38
N ILE A 315 16.50 12.38 1.60
CA ILE A 315 17.68 11.65 1.15
C ILE A 315 18.31 12.39 -0.05
N PRO A 316 19.62 12.68 -0.05
CA PRO A 316 20.29 13.29 -1.20
C PRO A 316 20.10 12.46 -2.47
N ARG A 317 19.84 13.14 -3.58
CA ARG A 317 19.69 12.48 -4.89
C ARG A 317 21.05 12.28 -5.51
N GLU A 318 21.23 11.12 -6.11
CA GLU A 318 22.36 10.82 -6.98
C GLU A 318 21.86 10.59 -8.40
N ASP A 319 22.72 10.87 -9.38
CA ASP A 319 22.42 10.52 -10.76
C ASP A 319 22.44 9.00 -10.92
N LEU A 320 21.47 8.48 -11.68
CA LEU A 320 21.42 7.06 -12.00
C LEU A 320 22.72 6.63 -12.68
N ALA A 321 23.16 5.40 -12.39
CA ALA A 321 24.28 4.80 -13.09
C ALA A 321 24.11 4.95 -14.62
N PRO A 322 25.16 5.39 -15.34
CA PRO A 322 25.09 5.52 -16.78
C PRO A 322 24.89 4.15 -17.41
N LEU A 323 24.22 4.12 -18.56
CA LEU A 323 24.06 2.88 -19.30
C LEU A 323 25.44 2.38 -19.77
N PRO A 324 25.73 1.08 -19.63
CA PRO A 324 26.98 0.51 -20.09
C PRO A 324 27.04 0.50 -21.62
N SER A 325 28.26 0.40 -22.16
CA SER A 325 28.46 0.24 -23.59
C SER A 325 27.73 -1.00 -24.13
N PRO A 326 26.95 -0.87 -25.23
CA PRO A 326 26.26 -2.00 -25.84
C PRO A 326 27.19 -3.14 -26.26
N ALA A 327 26.86 -4.38 -25.89
CA ALA A 327 27.51 -5.57 -26.43
C ALA A 327 27.23 -5.74 -27.93
N THR A 328 28.17 -6.36 -28.64
CA THR A 328 27.98 -6.77 -30.04
C THR A 328 27.42 -8.19 -30.14
N GLY A 329 26.57 -8.45 -31.14
CA GLY A 329 26.15 -9.82 -31.49
C GLY A 329 25.16 -10.47 -30.51
N VAL A 330 24.30 -9.69 -29.86
CA VAL A 330 23.18 -10.24 -29.09
C VAL A 330 22.11 -10.77 -30.05
N ASP A 331 21.99 -12.09 -30.13
CA ASP A 331 21.06 -12.80 -31.02
C ASP A 331 19.84 -13.38 -30.27
N ALA A 332 18.91 -13.94 -31.03
CA ALA A 332 17.68 -14.53 -30.47
C ALA A 332 17.95 -15.70 -29.52
N ASP A 333 19.01 -16.48 -29.73
CA ASP A 333 19.33 -17.62 -28.85
C ASP A 333 19.88 -17.14 -27.51
N ARG A 334 20.68 -16.08 -27.50
CA ARG A 334 21.09 -15.40 -26.26
C ARG A 334 19.88 -14.83 -25.53
N VAL A 335 18.97 -14.15 -26.23
CA VAL A 335 17.74 -13.62 -25.63
C VAL A 335 16.88 -14.73 -25.03
N ARG A 336 16.71 -15.87 -25.71
CA ARG A 336 15.95 -17.01 -25.15
C ARG A 336 16.57 -17.55 -23.87
N ARG A 337 17.90 -17.61 -23.78
CA ARG A 337 18.60 -18.01 -22.55
C ARG A 337 18.39 -17.00 -21.43
N MET A 338 18.53 -15.70 -21.72
CA MET A 338 18.27 -14.62 -20.76
C MET A 338 16.84 -14.72 -20.22
N LEU A 339 15.85 -14.70 -21.11
CA LEU A 339 14.43 -14.80 -20.75
C LEU A 339 14.07 -16.12 -20.06
N GLY A 340 14.89 -17.17 -20.20
CA GLY A 340 14.74 -18.45 -19.50
C GLY A 340 14.94 -18.38 -17.99
N HIS A 341 15.51 -17.28 -17.46
CA HIS A 341 15.61 -17.04 -16.03
C HIS A 341 14.21 -16.85 -15.39
N PRO A 342 13.93 -17.41 -14.20
CA PRO A 342 12.62 -17.31 -13.54
C PRO A 342 12.11 -15.87 -13.39
N ALA A 343 12.99 -14.91 -13.10
CA ALA A 343 12.67 -13.49 -13.00
C ALA A 343 12.05 -12.86 -14.26
N PHE A 344 12.24 -13.48 -15.43
CA PHE A 344 11.65 -13.02 -16.69
C PHE A 344 10.53 -13.94 -17.17
N GLY A 345 9.95 -14.77 -16.29
CA GLY A 345 8.83 -15.66 -16.62
C GLY A 345 7.59 -14.91 -17.13
N THR A 346 7.41 -13.66 -16.69
CA THR A 346 6.31 -12.79 -17.11
C THR A 346 6.63 -11.93 -18.34
N TRP A 347 7.87 -11.96 -18.86
CA TRP A 347 8.27 -11.16 -20.03
C TRP A 347 7.78 -11.77 -21.34
N PHE A 348 6.54 -11.43 -21.69
CA PHE A 348 5.88 -11.74 -22.95
C PHE A 348 4.90 -10.62 -23.31
N LEU A 349 4.52 -10.55 -24.59
CA LEU A 349 3.44 -9.64 -25.03
C LEU A 349 2.11 -10.31 -24.75
N ASP A 350 1.27 -9.74 -23.90
CA ASP A 350 -0.01 -10.36 -23.53
C ASP A 350 -1.17 -9.99 -24.48
N ALA A 351 -2.35 -10.55 -24.24
CA ALA A 351 -3.51 -10.29 -25.10
C ALA A 351 -3.95 -8.82 -25.09
N GLY A 352 -3.79 -8.12 -23.96
CA GLY A 352 -4.08 -6.69 -23.84
C GLY A 352 -3.08 -5.83 -24.60
N ASP A 353 -1.80 -6.21 -24.59
CA ASP A 353 -0.75 -5.56 -25.39
C ASP A 353 -1.04 -5.65 -26.90
N LEU A 354 -1.42 -6.85 -27.37
CA LEU A 354 -1.77 -7.08 -28.76
C LEU A 354 -3.06 -6.33 -29.13
N GLY A 355 -4.12 -6.50 -28.33
CA GLY A 355 -5.42 -5.88 -28.56
C GLY A 355 -5.36 -4.36 -28.54
N GLY A 356 -4.71 -3.77 -27.53
CA GLY A 356 -4.53 -2.33 -27.39
C GLY A 356 -3.70 -1.70 -28.50
N SER A 357 -2.80 -2.47 -29.11
CA SER A 357 -2.04 -2.03 -30.30
C SER A 357 -2.82 -2.21 -31.62
N GLY A 358 -4.02 -2.77 -31.59
CA GLY A 358 -4.80 -3.11 -32.79
C GLY A 358 -4.28 -4.33 -33.55
N VAL A 359 -3.45 -5.16 -32.91
CA VAL A 359 -2.97 -6.42 -33.48
C VAL A 359 -4.09 -7.45 -33.43
N ARG A 360 -4.38 -8.07 -34.58
CA ARG A 360 -5.38 -9.13 -34.68
C ARG A 360 -4.90 -10.40 -33.96
N PRO A 361 -5.81 -11.23 -33.43
CA PRO A 361 -5.45 -12.52 -32.84
C PRO A 361 -4.60 -13.38 -33.79
N PRO A 362 -3.67 -14.20 -33.26
CA PRO A 362 -2.84 -15.06 -34.08
C PRO A 362 -3.68 -16.07 -34.87
N PRO A 363 -3.24 -16.47 -36.07
CA PRO A 363 -3.96 -17.46 -36.87
C PRO A 363 -3.97 -18.81 -36.15
N SER A 364 -5.14 -19.47 -36.14
CA SER A 364 -5.35 -20.78 -35.50
C SER A 364 -4.59 -21.93 -36.19
N ARG A 365 -4.03 -21.70 -37.38
CA ARG A 365 -3.17 -22.66 -38.09
C ARG A 365 -1.73 -22.15 -38.11
N ARG A 366 -0.76 -23.05 -37.96
CA ARG A 366 0.68 -22.74 -38.01
C ARG A 366 1.11 -21.99 -39.29
N ARG A 367 0.40 -22.21 -40.41
CA ARG A 367 0.66 -21.51 -41.66
C ARG A 367 0.21 -20.05 -41.52
N GLY A 368 1.19 -19.13 -41.52
CA GLY A 368 0.95 -17.69 -41.45
C GLY A 368 1.40 -17.04 -40.14
N ILE A 369 1.86 -17.82 -39.15
CA ILE A 369 2.37 -17.28 -37.87
C ILE A 369 3.55 -16.33 -38.09
N GLU A 370 4.49 -16.67 -38.98
CA GLU A 370 5.68 -15.83 -39.21
C GLU A 370 5.32 -14.48 -39.83
N ASN A 371 4.35 -14.44 -40.75
CA ASN A 371 3.86 -13.18 -41.31
C ASN A 371 3.09 -12.39 -40.26
N TRP A 372 2.25 -13.06 -39.47
CA TRP A 372 1.53 -12.44 -38.36
C TRP A 372 2.50 -11.82 -37.35
N LEU A 373 3.56 -12.53 -36.95
CA LEU A 373 4.59 -12.03 -36.02
C LEU A 373 5.24 -10.76 -36.57
N ARG A 374 5.64 -10.75 -37.84
CA ARG A 374 6.22 -9.57 -38.47
C ARG A 374 5.27 -8.38 -38.43
N ASP A 375 4.02 -8.57 -38.84
CA ASP A 375 3.02 -7.50 -38.90
C ASP A 375 2.65 -7.00 -37.49
N ALA A 376 2.55 -7.90 -36.52
CA ALA A 376 2.29 -7.59 -35.12
C ALA A 376 3.42 -6.72 -34.55
N LEU A 377 4.68 -7.11 -34.71
CA LEU A 377 5.82 -6.37 -34.20
C LEU A 377 5.98 -4.98 -34.86
N VAL A 378 5.68 -4.86 -36.15
CA VAL A 378 5.64 -3.55 -36.84
C VAL A 378 4.56 -2.66 -36.23
N THR A 379 3.40 -3.23 -35.90
CA THR A 379 2.28 -2.49 -35.33
C THR A 379 2.59 -2.04 -33.90
N ILE A 380 3.07 -2.95 -33.06
CA ILE A 380 3.46 -2.70 -31.66
C ILE A 380 4.61 -1.69 -31.59
N GLY A 381 5.57 -1.77 -32.51
CA GLY A 381 6.72 -0.87 -32.59
C GLY A 381 6.37 0.61 -32.80
N ARG A 382 5.13 0.93 -33.21
CA ARG A 382 4.64 2.31 -33.39
C ARG A 382 3.91 2.84 -32.16
N GLY A 383 3.64 1.99 -31.18
CA GLY A 383 2.83 2.28 -30.01
C GLY A 383 3.62 2.46 -28.72
N PRO A 384 2.93 2.80 -27.62
CA PRO A 384 3.51 3.00 -26.30
C PRO A 384 4.21 1.75 -25.72
N ILE A 385 3.82 0.55 -26.16
CA ILE A 385 4.42 -0.72 -25.72
C ILE A 385 5.91 -0.79 -26.07
N ALA A 386 6.32 -0.22 -27.20
CA ALA A 386 7.74 -0.15 -27.56
C ALA A 386 8.54 0.67 -26.54
N ALA A 387 7.98 1.80 -26.09
CA ALA A 387 8.61 2.65 -25.07
C ALA A 387 8.72 1.92 -23.72
N ARG A 388 7.67 1.17 -23.32
CA ARG A 388 7.69 0.30 -22.13
C ARG A 388 8.86 -0.67 -22.15
N ILE A 389 8.97 -1.45 -23.23
CA ILE A 389 10.00 -2.50 -23.34
C ILE A 389 11.39 -1.87 -23.38
N VAL A 390 11.57 -0.72 -24.04
CA VAL A 390 12.83 0.04 -23.98
C VAL A 390 13.15 0.43 -22.54
N ALA A 391 12.21 1.03 -21.81
CA ALA A 391 12.42 1.43 -20.41
C ALA A 391 12.78 0.23 -19.51
N MET A 392 12.10 -0.90 -19.69
CA MET A 392 12.43 -2.17 -19.01
C MET A 392 13.86 -2.63 -19.30
N THR A 393 14.29 -2.61 -20.57
CA THR A 393 15.65 -3.03 -20.93
C THR A 393 16.73 -2.10 -20.42
N GLU A 394 16.48 -0.79 -20.41
CA GLU A 394 17.42 0.17 -19.83
C GLU A 394 17.53 0.07 -18.33
N TYR A 395 16.40 -0.16 -17.66
CA TYR A 395 16.40 -0.47 -16.25
C TYR A 395 17.20 -1.74 -15.97
N MET A 396 16.96 -2.82 -16.71
CA MET A 396 17.71 -4.06 -16.55
C MET A 396 19.22 -3.89 -16.81
N ALA A 397 19.61 -3.04 -17.75
CA ALA A 397 21.01 -2.71 -17.95
C ALA A 397 21.63 -2.05 -16.70
N ARG A 398 20.91 -1.14 -16.03
CA ARG A 398 21.37 -0.52 -14.76
C ARG A 398 21.30 -1.50 -13.59
N TRP A 399 20.24 -2.30 -13.52
CA TRP A 399 20.05 -3.32 -12.51
C TRP A 399 21.21 -4.32 -12.53
N SER A 400 21.63 -4.79 -13.70
CA SER A 400 22.80 -5.66 -13.83
C SER A 400 24.12 -4.96 -13.46
N VAL A 401 24.23 -3.62 -13.58
CA VAL A 401 25.38 -2.89 -13.02
C VAL A 401 25.38 -2.96 -11.50
N TRP A 402 24.22 -2.72 -10.86
CA TRP A 402 24.08 -2.80 -9.41
C TRP A 402 24.32 -4.23 -8.89
N SER A 403 23.87 -5.24 -9.63
CA SER A 403 24.12 -6.66 -9.34
C SER A 403 25.53 -7.14 -9.67
N ASN A 404 26.42 -6.27 -10.14
CA ASN A 404 27.80 -6.61 -10.53
C ASN A 404 27.89 -7.67 -11.65
N GLU A 405 27.00 -7.56 -12.65
CA GLU A 405 26.88 -8.42 -13.83
C GLU A 405 27.18 -7.64 -15.13
N PRO A 406 28.44 -7.25 -15.39
CA PRO A 406 28.77 -6.34 -16.49
C PRO A 406 28.46 -6.89 -17.89
N GLU A 407 28.54 -8.21 -18.10
CA GLU A 407 28.23 -8.84 -19.38
C GLU A 407 26.73 -8.82 -19.68
N GLU A 408 25.88 -9.02 -18.67
CA GLU A 408 24.43 -8.92 -18.80
C GLU A 408 24.02 -7.46 -18.97
N ALA A 409 24.64 -6.54 -18.22
CA ALA A 409 24.41 -5.11 -18.35
C ALA A 409 24.67 -4.62 -19.79
N ALA A 410 25.78 -5.04 -20.40
CA ALA A 410 26.10 -4.72 -21.80
C ALA A 410 25.12 -5.36 -22.80
N ALA A 411 24.63 -6.57 -22.52
CA ALA A 411 23.63 -7.24 -23.36
C ALA A 411 22.28 -6.52 -23.33
N TRP A 412 21.79 -6.16 -22.15
CA TRP A 412 20.57 -5.37 -21.99
C TRP A 412 20.68 -4.00 -22.67
N SER A 413 21.83 -3.34 -22.57
CA SER A 413 22.10 -2.08 -23.27
C SER A 413 22.05 -2.24 -24.80
N ALA A 414 22.57 -3.34 -25.34
CA ALA A 414 22.45 -3.66 -26.76
C ALA A 414 21.01 -3.93 -27.21
N LEU A 415 20.23 -4.63 -26.39
CA LEU A 415 18.80 -4.87 -26.66
C LEU A 415 18.01 -3.56 -26.64
N ALA A 416 18.26 -2.67 -25.67
CA ALA A 416 17.65 -1.35 -25.61
C ALA A 416 17.98 -0.50 -26.85
N ALA A 417 19.24 -0.49 -27.27
CA ALA A 417 19.68 0.21 -28.49
C ALA A 417 19.01 -0.36 -29.76
N GLY A 418 18.94 -1.69 -29.88
CA GLY A 418 18.28 -2.37 -30.99
C GLY A 418 16.78 -2.09 -31.07
N LEU A 419 16.08 -2.12 -29.92
CA LEU A 419 14.65 -1.79 -29.83
C LEU A 419 14.36 -0.36 -30.31
N ARG A 420 15.22 0.60 -29.98
CA ARG A 420 15.09 1.99 -30.43
C ARG A 420 15.35 2.17 -31.91
N ALA A 421 16.35 1.47 -32.44
CA ALA A 421 16.72 1.57 -33.84
C ALA A 421 15.63 0.96 -34.74
N GLU A 422 15.20 -0.26 -34.44
CA GLU A 422 14.18 -0.96 -35.19
C GLU A 422 13.50 -2.04 -34.33
N PHE A 423 12.43 -1.67 -33.63
CA PHE A 423 11.69 -2.57 -32.73
C PHE A 423 11.30 -3.91 -33.39
N ALA A 424 10.82 -3.85 -34.64
CA ALA A 424 10.30 -5.01 -35.35
C ALA A 424 11.35 -6.07 -35.69
N SER A 425 12.64 -5.69 -35.78
CA SER A 425 13.76 -6.60 -36.03
C SER A 425 14.50 -7.00 -34.75
N SER A 426 14.13 -6.42 -33.60
CA SER A 426 14.75 -6.73 -32.32
C SER A 426 14.55 -8.20 -31.92
N PRO A 427 15.63 -8.92 -31.55
CA PRO A 427 15.51 -10.29 -31.07
C PRO A 427 14.68 -10.38 -29.79
N LEU A 428 14.71 -9.36 -28.93
CA LEU A 428 13.90 -9.32 -27.71
C LEU A 428 12.41 -9.22 -28.00
N ALA A 429 12.00 -8.27 -28.84
CA ALA A 429 10.59 -8.10 -29.20
C ALA A 429 10.03 -9.38 -29.85
N ARG A 430 10.83 -9.99 -30.73
CA ARG A 430 10.50 -11.28 -31.35
C ARG A 430 10.33 -12.38 -30.32
N CYS A 431 11.29 -12.57 -29.41
CA CYS A 431 11.20 -13.63 -28.40
C CYS A 431 10.03 -13.43 -27.43
N MET A 432 9.71 -12.18 -27.05
CA MET A 432 8.53 -11.88 -26.23
C MET A 432 7.21 -12.20 -26.96
N ALA A 433 7.14 -11.95 -28.27
CA ALA A 433 5.98 -12.33 -29.10
C ALA A 433 5.89 -13.84 -29.32
N GLU A 434 7.02 -14.54 -29.49
CA GLU A 434 7.05 -16.01 -29.61
C GLU A 434 6.52 -16.67 -28.33
N ARG A 435 6.86 -16.14 -27.15
CA ARG A 435 6.34 -16.62 -25.85
C ARG A 435 4.83 -16.46 -25.66
N PHE A 436 4.20 -15.54 -26.36
CA PHE A 436 2.73 -15.43 -26.37
C PHE A 436 2.08 -16.63 -27.09
N LEU A 437 2.78 -17.22 -28.08
CA LEU A 437 2.29 -18.34 -28.88
C LEU A 437 2.55 -19.70 -28.22
N GLU A 438 3.37 -19.75 -27.18
CA GLU A 438 3.66 -20.99 -26.46
C GLU A 438 2.41 -21.45 -25.68
N PRO A 439 2.06 -22.76 -25.71
CA PRO A 439 0.93 -23.28 -24.95
C PRO A 439 1.12 -22.97 -23.46
N GLU A 440 0.08 -22.44 -22.81
CA GLU A 440 0.03 -22.09 -21.38
C GLU A 440 0.27 -23.31 -20.47
N ARG A 441 1.51 -23.81 -20.39
CA ARG A 441 1.90 -24.84 -19.43
C ARG A 441 2.28 -24.14 -18.13
N GLY A 442 1.37 -24.15 -17.17
CA GLY A 442 1.66 -23.78 -15.78
C GLY A 442 1.57 -22.29 -15.44
N ARG A 443 0.97 -21.44 -16.29
CA ARG A 443 0.55 -20.11 -15.84
C ARG A 443 -0.66 -20.27 -14.91
N PRO A 444 -0.69 -19.62 -13.72
CA PRO A 444 -1.93 -19.53 -12.97
C PRO A 444 -2.97 -18.89 -13.89
N ALA A 445 -4.07 -19.59 -14.13
CA ALA A 445 -5.14 -19.08 -14.96
C ALA A 445 -5.69 -17.82 -14.30
N VAL A 446 -5.46 -16.66 -14.93
CA VAL A 446 -6.14 -15.43 -14.56
C VAL A 446 -7.64 -15.69 -14.74
N GLY A 447 -8.34 -15.91 -13.63
CA GLY A 447 -9.78 -16.20 -13.62
C GLY A 447 -10.19 -17.65 -13.36
N SER A 448 -9.29 -18.60 -13.07
CA SER A 448 -9.75 -19.82 -12.40
C SER A 448 -10.14 -19.44 -10.98
N GLY A 449 -11.44 -19.40 -10.71
CA GLY A 449 -12.02 -19.07 -9.41
C GLY A 449 -11.47 -19.94 -8.29
N ASP A 450 -10.30 -19.56 -7.78
CA ASP A 450 -9.77 -20.06 -6.53
C ASP A 450 -10.64 -19.49 -5.42
N ASP A 451 -11.34 -20.38 -4.72
CA ASP A 451 -12.14 -20.04 -3.54
C ASP A 451 -11.31 -19.25 -2.52
N ARG A 452 -9.98 -19.46 -2.50
CA ARG A 452 -9.03 -18.74 -1.64
C ARG A 452 -8.86 -17.29 -2.06
N GLY A 453 -8.69 -17.02 -3.35
CA GLY A 453 -8.59 -15.65 -3.88
C GLY A 453 -9.87 -14.84 -3.69
N ARG A 454 -11.05 -15.50 -3.72
CA ARG A 454 -12.33 -14.85 -3.40
C ARG A 454 -12.47 -14.52 -1.91
N ALA A 455 -12.05 -15.43 -1.03
CA ALA A 455 -12.07 -15.20 0.42
C ALA A 455 -11.16 -14.03 0.80
N GLU A 456 -9.96 -13.96 0.22
CA GLU A 456 -9.02 -12.87 0.47
C GLU A 456 -9.53 -11.53 -0.06
N LEU A 457 -10.06 -11.51 -1.29
CA LEU A 457 -10.72 -10.32 -1.84
C LEU A 457 -11.82 -9.80 -0.91
N ARG A 458 -12.71 -10.69 -0.45
CA ARG A 458 -13.81 -10.30 0.43
C ARG A 458 -13.31 -9.72 1.74
N ARG A 459 -12.31 -10.36 2.37
CA ARG A 459 -11.70 -9.89 3.61
C ARG A 459 -11.04 -8.52 3.43
N ARG A 460 -10.29 -8.34 2.35
CA ARG A 460 -9.67 -7.06 1.99
C ARG A 460 -10.69 -5.95 1.81
N LEU A 461 -11.80 -6.22 1.11
CA LEU A 461 -12.90 -5.25 0.98
C LEU A 461 -13.55 -4.92 2.33
N GLN A 462 -13.78 -5.92 3.19
CA GLN A 462 -14.33 -5.74 4.54
C GLN A 462 -13.44 -4.83 5.39
N ILE A 463 -12.14 -5.13 5.46
CA ILE A 463 -11.17 -4.36 6.27
C ILE A 463 -10.98 -2.96 5.67
N GLY A 464 -10.82 -2.85 4.36
CA GLY A 464 -10.50 -1.58 3.70
C GLY A 464 -11.64 -0.57 3.71
N PHE A 465 -12.91 -1.03 3.60
CA PHE A 465 -14.03 -0.13 3.34
C PHE A 465 -15.23 -0.28 4.28
N PHE A 466 -15.26 -1.35 5.09
CA PHE A 466 -16.37 -1.61 6.00
C PHE A 466 -15.90 -1.85 7.45
N ALA A 467 -14.68 -1.43 7.80
CA ALA A 467 -14.13 -1.57 9.16
C ALA A 467 -15.01 -0.92 10.23
N ASP A 468 -15.61 0.24 9.92
CA ASP A 468 -16.45 1.00 10.86
C ASP A 468 -17.87 0.41 11.02
N VAL A 469 -18.20 -0.67 10.31
CA VAL A 469 -19.53 -1.30 10.38
C VAL A 469 -19.58 -2.27 11.56
N GLU A 470 -19.92 -1.77 12.74
CA GLU A 470 -20.03 -2.59 13.96
C GLU A 470 -21.29 -3.46 14.00
N ALA A 471 -22.40 -2.98 13.43
CA ALA A 471 -23.69 -3.68 13.40
C ALA A 471 -24.22 -3.78 11.96
N PRO A 472 -23.66 -4.69 11.14
CA PRO A 472 -23.95 -4.75 9.71
C PRO A 472 -25.41 -5.11 9.43
N ARG A 473 -26.03 -4.38 8.52
CA ARG A 473 -27.41 -4.59 8.06
C ARG A 473 -27.47 -5.26 6.68
N GLY A 474 -28.67 -5.62 6.23
CA GLY A 474 -28.94 -6.14 4.90
C GLY A 474 -28.33 -5.29 3.78
N ILE A 475 -28.43 -3.97 3.88
CA ILE A 475 -27.85 -3.05 2.90
C ILE A 475 -26.32 -3.11 2.86
N ASP A 476 -25.66 -3.30 4.00
CA ASP A 476 -24.20 -3.37 4.09
C ASP A 476 -23.69 -4.68 3.48
N LEU A 477 -24.37 -5.80 3.78
CA LEU A 477 -24.08 -7.09 3.15
C LEU A 477 -24.30 -7.04 1.63
N ALA A 478 -25.38 -6.40 1.17
CA ALA A 478 -25.62 -6.24 -0.27
C ALA A 478 -24.51 -5.42 -0.94
N ARG A 479 -24.05 -4.33 -0.31
CA ARG A 479 -22.94 -3.51 -0.82
C ARG A 479 -21.64 -4.30 -0.92
N LEU A 480 -21.32 -5.10 0.11
CA LEU A 480 -20.14 -5.97 0.09
C LEU A 480 -20.20 -7.00 -1.05
N ASP A 481 -21.34 -7.68 -1.22
CA ASP A 481 -21.51 -8.70 -2.27
C ASP A 481 -21.46 -8.09 -3.68
N PHE A 482 -22.05 -6.90 -3.88
CA PHE A 482 -21.97 -6.18 -5.15
C PHE A 482 -20.56 -5.65 -5.42
N ALA A 483 -19.86 -5.14 -4.42
CA ALA A 483 -18.48 -4.69 -4.56
C ALA A 483 -17.57 -5.86 -4.98
N GLU A 484 -17.72 -7.02 -4.34
CA GLU A 484 -16.97 -8.22 -4.71
C GLU A 484 -17.26 -8.64 -6.17
N ALA A 485 -18.52 -8.59 -6.62
CA ALA A 485 -18.89 -8.93 -7.99
C ALA A 485 -18.36 -7.93 -9.03
N VAL A 486 -18.44 -6.63 -8.74
CA VAL A 486 -17.90 -5.58 -9.60
C VAL A 486 -16.38 -5.70 -9.69
N ARG A 487 -15.69 -5.95 -8.58
CA ARG A 487 -14.23 -6.09 -8.57
C ARG A 487 -13.75 -7.28 -9.40
N VAL A 488 -14.45 -8.41 -9.32
CA VAL A 488 -14.17 -9.58 -10.17
C VAL A 488 -14.36 -9.24 -11.65
N ALA A 489 -15.41 -8.48 -11.99
CA ALA A 489 -15.64 -8.03 -13.36
C ALA A 489 -14.55 -7.05 -13.84
N PHE A 490 -14.08 -6.16 -12.96
CA PHE A 490 -12.95 -5.28 -13.25
C PHE A 490 -11.65 -6.03 -13.51
N THR A 491 -11.34 -7.08 -12.76
CA THR A 491 -10.17 -7.93 -13.02
C THR A 491 -10.23 -8.52 -14.44
N ALA A 492 -11.41 -9.02 -14.83
CA ALA A 492 -11.61 -9.58 -16.16
C ALA A 492 -11.50 -8.51 -17.27
N ALA A 493 -12.09 -7.33 -17.07
CA ALA A 493 -11.98 -6.22 -18.01
C ALA A 493 -10.53 -5.72 -18.14
N SER A 494 -9.80 -5.65 -17.02
CA SER A 494 -8.44 -5.12 -16.97
C SER A 494 -7.42 -5.98 -17.72
N ALA A 495 -7.70 -7.28 -17.89
CA ALA A 495 -6.89 -8.17 -18.74
C ALA A 495 -6.90 -7.75 -20.21
N GLY A 496 -7.92 -7.00 -20.66
CA GLY A 496 -8.02 -6.47 -22.02
C GLY A 496 -7.22 -5.19 -22.27
N PHE A 497 -6.80 -4.48 -21.22
CA PHE A 497 -5.98 -3.28 -21.38
C PHE A 497 -4.50 -3.65 -21.52
N ALA A 498 -3.79 -2.90 -22.36
CA ALA A 498 -2.34 -2.90 -22.36
C ALA A 498 -1.83 -2.46 -20.97
N GLY A 499 -0.67 -2.96 -20.54
CA GLY A 499 -0.16 -2.70 -19.19
C GLY A 499 -0.20 -1.23 -18.76
N HIS A 500 0.03 -0.32 -19.71
CA HIS A 500 0.05 1.11 -19.45
C HIS A 500 -1.34 1.76 -19.25
N ASP A 501 -2.40 1.12 -19.74
CA ASP A 501 -3.77 1.58 -19.54
C ASP A 501 -4.50 0.82 -18.43
N ARG A 502 -3.82 -0.14 -17.78
CA ARG A 502 -4.40 -0.89 -16.65
C ARG A 502 -4.56 0.02 -15.43
N PRO A 503 -5.79 0.17 -14.89
CA PRO A 503 -6.01 0.83 -13.61
C PRO A 503 -5.23 0.15 -12.48
N ARG A 504 -4.96 0.89 -11.40
CA ARG A 504 -4.33 0.34 -10.19
C ARG A 504 -5.33 -0.54 -9.44
N ASP A 505 -4.84 -1.56 -8.75
CA ASP A 505 -5.73 -2.49 -8.03
C ASP A 505 -6.52 -1.82 -6.90
N ASP A 506 -5.90 -0.86 -6.19
CA ASP A 506 -6.56 -0.10 -5.13
C ASP A 506 -7.66 0.81 -5.68
N ASP A 507 -7.46 1.38 -6.88
CA ASP A 507 -8.50 2.15 -7.58
C ASP A 507 -9.68 1.25 -7.95
N LEU A 508 -9.42 0.03 -8.42
CA LEU A 508 -10.46 -0.93 -8.77
C LEU A 508 -11.27 -1.36 -7.55
N ASP A 509 -10.62 -1.56 -6.40
CA ASP A 509 -11.31 -1.89 -5.15
C ASP A 509 -12.20 -0.74 -4.68
N ALA A 510 -11.63 0.47 -4.63
CA ALA A 510 -12.34 1.64 -4.15
C ALA A 510 -13.50 2.03 -5.08
N LEU A 511 -13.30 1.94 -6.40
CA LEU A 511 -14.38 2.04 -7.38
C LEU A 511 -15.46 0.97 -7.16
N ALA A 512 -15.07 -0.29 -6.97
CA ALA A 512 -16.04 -1.35 -6.80
C ALA A 512 -16.96 -1.10 -5.59
N VAL A 513 -16.42 -0.56 -4.50
CA VAL A 513 -17.19 -0.18 -3.32
C VAL A 513 -18.09 1.03 -3.58
N ASP A 514 -17.59 2.08 -4.22
CA ASP A 514 -18.39 3.26 -4.53
C ASP A 514 -19.54 2.94 -5.49
N LEU A 515 -19.24 2.19 -6.54
CA LEU A 515 -20.26 1.72 -7.49
C LEU A 515 -21.25 0.77 -6.84
N ALA A 516 -20.84 -0.07 -5.89
CA ALA A 516 -21.77 -0.93 -5.16
C ALA A 516 -22.80 -0.11 -4.36
N LYS A 517 -22.44 1.06 -3.82
CA LYS A 517 -23.41 1.96 -3.16
C LYS A 517 -24.47 2.44 -4.15
N ILE A 518 -24.06 2.85 -5.35
CA ILE A 518 -24.95 3.30 -6.43
C ILE A 518 -25.85 2.15 -6.88
N LEU A 519 -25.25 0.99 -7.20
CA LEU A 519 -25.93 -0.19 -7.73
C LEU A 519 -26.94 -0.77 -6.75
N VAL A 520 -26.59 -0.91 -5.46
CA VAL A 520 -27.52 -1.45 -4.45
C VAL A 520 -28.70 -0.51 -4.22
N THR A 521 -28.45 0.80 -4.14
CA THR A 521 -29.52 1.79 -4.00
C THR A 521 -30.48 1.71 -5.19
N HIS A 522 -29.94 1.67 -6.41
CA HIS A 522 -30.71 1.52 -7.62
C HIS A 522 -31.54 0.22 -7.66
N VAL A 523 -30.97 -0.91 -7.23
CA VAL A 523 -31.69 -2.19 -7.17
C VAL A 523 -32.81 -2.17 -6.12
N ILE A 524 -32.57 -1.59 -4.94
CA ILE A 524 -33.59 -1.45 -3.89
C ILE A 524 -34.74 -0.57 -4.37
N ASP A 525 -34.45 0.59 -4.97
CA ASP A 525 -35.46 1.51 -5.50
C ASP A 525 -36.29 0.84 -6.61
N ARG A 526 -35.65 0.03 -7.46
CA ARG A 526 -36.33 -0.79 -8.47
C ARG A 526 -37.27 -1.81 -7.83
N LEU A 527 -36.83 -2.52 -6.79
CA LEU A 527 -37.66 -3.50 -6.08
C LEU A 527 -38.84 -2.85 -5.38
N ALA A 528 -38.66 -1.64 -4.84
CA ALA A 528 -39.71 -0.88 -4.16
C ALA A 528 -40.73 -0.26 -5.12
N SER A 529 -40.27 0.29 -6.26
CA SER A 529 -41.13 1.00 -7.23
C SER A 529 -41.80 0.10 -8.26
N GLY A 530 -41.29 -1.12 -8.49
CA GLY A 530 -41.80 -2.06 -9.49
C GLY A 530 -41.62 -1.60 -10.95
N LYS A 531 -40.95 -0.47 -11.19
CA LYS A 531 -40.68 0.08 -12.52
C LYS A 531 -39.26 -0.25 -12.96
N PRO A 532 -39.01 -0.55 -14.25
CA PRO A 532 -37.65 -0.60 -14.76
C PRO A 532 -37.10 0.83 -14.85
N PRO A 533 -35.98 1.15 -14.18
CA PRO A 533 -35.23 2.35 -14.50
C PRO A 533 -34.63 2.21 -15.90
N GLY A 534 -34.34 3.35 -16.54
CA GLY A 534 -33.64 3.34 -17.82
C GLY A 534 -32.21 2.86 -17.61
N ASN A 535 -31.80 1.80 -18.31
CA ASN A 535 -30.42 1.30 -18.26
C ASN A 535 -29.38 2.38 -18.61
N GLY A 536 -29.77 3.42 -19.36
CA GLY A 536 -28.92 4.58 -19.67
C GLY A 536 -28.63 5.46 -18.45
N GLU A 537 -29.60 5.70 -17.57
CA GLU A 537 -29.40 6.54 -16.37
C GLU A 537 -28.45 5.89 -15.37
N LEU A 538 -28.56 4.56 -15.17
CA LEU A 538 -27.60 3.82 -14.36
C LEU A 538 -26.20 3.85 -14.97
N TYR A 539 -26.11 3.72 -16.30
CA TYR A 539 -24.83 3.81 -17.00
C TYR A 539 -24.19 5.18 -16.81
N ASP A 540 -24.94 6.26 -16.99
CA ASP A 540 -24.45 7.62 -16.83
C ASP A 540 -23.96 7.89 -15.40
N LEU A 541 -24.67 7.39 -14.38
CA LEU A 541 -24.25 7.49 -12.98
C LEU A 541 -22.94 6.72 -12.71
N VAL A 542 -22.85 5.48 -13.20
CA VAL A 542 -21.65 4.64 -13.05
C VAL A 542 -20.46 5.26 -13.78
N ALA A 543 -20.64 5.69 -15.04
CA ALA A 543 -19.62 6.31 -15.85
C ALA A 543 -19.16 7.65 -15.25
N GLY A 544 -20.09 8.46 -14.73
CA GLY A 544 -19.80 9.69 -14.02
C GLY A 544 -18.93 9.46 -12.78
N SER A 545 -19.29 8.48 -11.95
CA SER A 545 -18.51 8.11 -10.75
C SER A 545 -17.09 7.63 -11.09
N ILE A 546 -16.93 6.87 -12.17
CA ILE A 546 -15.60 6.46 -12.65
C ILE A 546 -14.81 7.67 -13.17
N ALA A 547 -15.46 8.60 -13.87
CA ALA A 547 -14.80 9.76 -14.46
C ALA A 547 -14.28 10.78 -13.44
N GLU A 548 -14.88 10.83 -12.25
CA GLU A 548 -14.43 11.66 -11.12
C GLU A 548 -13.07 11.22 -10.57
N ARG A 549 -12.68 9.93 -10.75
CA ARG A 549 -11.38 9.42 -10.31
C ARG A 549 -10.32 9.64 -11.37
N ARG A 550 -9.44 10.62 -11.13
CA ARG A 550 -8.32 10.97 -12.03
C ARG A 550 -7.27 9.87 -12.16
N SER A 551 -7.19 8.98 -11.17
CA SER A 551 -6.31 7.81 -11.19
C SER A 551 -6.71 6.76 -12.25
N VAL A 552 -7.96 6.77 -12.71
CA VAL A 552 -8.47 5.83 -13.73
C VAL A 552 -8.19 6.38 -15.14
N PRO A 553 -7.44 5.64 -15.98
CA PRO A 553 -7.14 6.06 -17.35
C PRO A 553 -8.41 6.32 -18.17
N PRO A 554 -8.49 7.40 -18.96
CA PRO A 554 -9.68 7.71 -19.78
C PRO A 554 -10.10 6.55 -20.69
N ALA A 555 -9.13 5.84 -21.27
CA ALA A 555 -9.37 4.70 -22.15
C ALA A 555 -10.07 3.51 -21.46
N ALA A 556 -9.93 3.37 -20.14
CA ALA A 556 -10.51 2.27 -19.38
C ALA A 556 -11.95 2.54 -18.89
N ARG A 557 -12.41 3.80 -18.90
CA ARG A 557 -13.62 4.20 -18.14
C ARG A 557 -14.90 3.56 -18.67
N GLU A 558 -15.08 3.55 -19.99
CA GLU A 558 -16.28 2.98 -20.64
C GLU A 558 -16.36 1.46 -20.45
N ASP A 559 -15.24 0.77 -20.65
CA ASP A 559 -15.14 -0.68 -20.46
C ASP A 559 -15.36 -1.09 -19.00
N LEU A 560 -14.82 -0.33 -18.04
CA LEU A 560 -15.08 -0.53 -16.62
C LEU A 560 -16.55 -0.28 -16.28
N ALA A 561 -17.17 0.80 -16.79
CA ALA A 561 -18.59 1.05 -16.56
C ALA A 561 -19.47 -0.12 -17.04
N GLY A 562 -19.19 -0.62 -18.25
CA GLY A 562 -19.85 -1.80 -18.80
C GLY A 562 -19.62 -3.06 -17.94
N ALA A 563 -18.38 -3.29 -17.50
CA ALA A 563 -18.02 -4.43 -16.67
C ALA A 563 -18.71 -4.39 -15.29
N ALA A 564 -18.80 -3.22 -14.64
CA ALA A 564 -19.47 -3.06 -13.36
C ALA A 564 -20.95 -3.43 -13.46
N ILE A 565 -21.65 -2.92 -14.48
CA ILE A 565 -23.07 -3.22 -14.69
C ILE A 565 -23.27 -4.69 -15.03
N ALA A 566 -22.42 -5.27 -15.88
CA ALA A 566 -22.48 -6.68 -16.24
C ALA A 566 -22.24 -7.60 -15.04
N GLY A 567 -21.23 -7.30 -14.22
CA GLY A 567 -20.91 -8.05 -13.00
C GLY A 567 -22.04 -7.99 -11.96
N ALA A 568 -22.59 -6.80 -11.74
CA ALA A 568 -23.73 -6.59 -10.86
C ALA A 568 -24.99 -7.32 -11.35
N ALA A 569 -25.30 -7.24 -12.65
CA ALA A 569 -26.42 -7.95 -13.24
C ALA A 569 -26.25 -9.48 -13.16
N ALA A 570 -25.04 -9.98 -13.38
CA ALA A 570 -24.73 -11.40 -13.23
C ALA A 570 -24.98 -11.88 -11.80
N LEU A 571 -24.51 -11.12 -10.79
CA LEU A 571 -24.80 -11.42 -9.38
C LEU A 571 -26.30 -11.41 -9.10
N PHE A 572 -27.01 -10.35 -9.50
CA PHE A 572 -28.43 -10.21 -9.21
C PHE A 572 -29.26 -11.35 -9.81
N ASN A 573 -29.00 -11.69 -11.07
CA ASN A 573 -29.74 -12.72 -11.79
C ASN A 573 -29.38 -14.14 -11.34
N ALA A 574 -28.10 -14.42 -11.08
CA ALA A 574 -27.64 -15.76 -10.76
C ALA A 574 -27.80 -16.11 -9.27
N ALA A 575 -27.66 -15.12 -8.38
CA ALA A 575 -27.55 -15.37 -6.94
C ALA A 575 -28.66 -14.73 -6.10
N CYS A 576 -28.98 -13.46 -6.34
CA CYS A 576 -29.88 -12.74 -5.44
C CYS A 576 -31.33 -13.27 -5.48
N ALA A 577 -31.79 -13.78 -6.63
CA ALA A 577 -33.13 -14.32 -6.78
C ALA A 577 -33.40 -15.58 -5.94
N SER A 578 -32.38 -16.38 -5.65
CA SER A 578 -32.46 -17.64 -4.90
C SER A 578 -31.80 -17.58 -3.52
N CYS A 579 -31.18 -16.45 -3.16
CA CYS A 579 -30.43 -16.31 -1.92
C CYS A 579 -31.36 -16.38 -0.68
N PRO A 580 -31.10 -17.26 0.29
CA PRO A 580 -31.94 -17.41 1.48
C PRO A 580 -31.87 -16.20 2.43
N VAL A 581 -30.81 -15.40 2.35
CA VAL A 581 -30.60 -14.23 3.23
C VAL A 581 -31.46 -13.05 2.80
N ARG A 582 -31.76 -12.91 1.50
CA ARG A 582 -32.63 -11.86 0.93
C ARG A 582 -32.30 -10.44 1.42
N CYS A 583 -31.02 -10.12 1.53
CA CYS A 583 -30.52 -8.83 2.04
C CYS A 583 -31.07 -7.60 1.29
N LEU A 584 -31.31 -7.71 -0.03
CA LEU A 584 -31.93 -6.66 -0.84
C LEU A 584 -33.41 -6.39 -0.53
N VAL A 585 -34.13 -7.37 0.03
CA VAL A 585 -35.56 -7.24 0.40
C VAL A 585 -35.72 -6.82 1.86
N ARG A 586 -34.67 -7.02 2.67
CA ARG A 586 -34.64 -6.71 4.10
C ARG A 586 -33.40 -5.86 4.42
N PRO A 587 -33.33 -4.62 3.89
CA PRO A 587 -32.12 -3.80 3.99
C PRO A 587 -31.76 -3.40 5.42
N ASP A 588 -32.74 -3.37 6.32
CA ASP A 588 -32.56 -2.97 7.72
C ASP A 588 -32.35 -4.13 8.71
N ASP A 589 -32.53 -5.38 8.26
CA ASP A 589 -32.33 -6.56 9.11
C ASP A 589 -30.84 -6.70 9.48
N ARG A 590 -30.56 -7.15 10.70
CA ARG A 590 -29.19 -7.45 11.17
C ARG A 590 -28.59 -8.67 10.47
N MET A 591 -27.33 -8.56 10.04
CA MET A 591 -26.63 -9.54 9.19
C MET A 591 -25.27 -10.00 9.73
N ASP A 592 -24.98 -9.78 11.01
CA ASP A 592 -23.68 -10.00 11.67
C ASP A 592 -22.98 -11.32 11.22
N ASP A 593 -23.62 -12.48 11.42
CA ASP A 593 -23.07 -13.81 11.11
C ASP A 593 -22.70 -14.05 9.63
N VAL A 594 -23.35 -13.32 8.73
CA VAL A 594 -23.21 -13.50 7.28
C VAL A 594 -22.27 -12.46 6.70
N PHE A 595 -22.33 -11.24 7.25
CA PHE A 595 -21.47 -10.14 6.86
C PHE A 595 -20.00 -10.47 7.12
N PHE A 596 -19.64 -10.91 8.33
CA PHE A 596 -18.27 -11.25 8.72
C PHE A 596 -17.78 -12.63 8.23
N SER A 597 -18.52 -13.26 7.30
CA SER A 597 -18.11 -14.53 6.71
C SER A 597 -17.09 -14.34 5.60
N GLU A 598 -16.15 -15.28 5.47
CA GLU A 598 -15.20 -15.37 4.35
C GLU A 598 -15.84 -15.78 3.01
N ARG A 599 -17.10 -16.19 3.03
CA ARG A 599 -17.84 -16.70 1.85
C ARG A 599 -19.18 -16.01 1.77
N ARG A 600 -19.67 -15.79 0.54
CA ARG A 600 -21.02 -15.30 0.34
C ARG A 600 -22.02 -16.32 0.89
N PRO A 601 -23.18 -15.87 1.37
CA PRO A 601 -24.22 -16.78 1.86
C PRO A 601 -24.69 -17.81 0.83
N ILE A 602 -24.58 -17.52 -0.47
CA ILE A 602 -24.94 -18.47 -1.53
C ILE A 602 -23.90 -19.57 -1.74
N ASP A 603 -22.64 -19.33 -1.38
CA ASP A 603 -21.54 -20.28 -1.51
C ASP A 603 -21.42 -21.22 -0.29
N ARG A 604 -22.36 -21.11 0.66
CA ARG A 604 -22.42 -21.98 1.84
C ARG A 604 -23.20 -23.28 1.53
N PRO A 605 -22.71 -24.46 1.98
CA PRO A 605 -23.43 -25.71 1.80
C PRO A 605 -24.80 -25.68 2.51
N ALA A 606 -25.81 -26.31 1.89
CA ALA A 606 -27.20 -26.31 2.31
C ALA A 606 -27.45 -26.77 3.77
N SER A 607 -26.48 -27.45 4.40
CA SER A 607 -26.55 -27.96 5.78
C SER A 607 -26.67 -26.86 6.85
N TRP A 608 -26.32 -25.61 6.55
CA TRP A 608 -26.44 -24.49 7.48
C TRP A 608 -27.87 -23.93 7.63
N SER A 609 -28.71 -24.08 6.61
CA SER A 609 -30.11 -23.60 6.63
C SER A 609 -30.98 -24.32 7.67
N ARG A 610 -30.57 -25.50 8.17
CA ARG A 610 -31.34 -26.30 9.14
C ARG A 610 -31.18 -25.90 10.61
N ARG A 611 -30.20 -25.06 10.97
CA ARG A 611 -29.98 -24.68 12.38
C ARG A 611 -30.76 -23.45 12.86
N ARG A 612 -31.39 -22.66 11.97
CA ARG A 612 -32.15 -21.45 12.34
C ARG A 612 -33.66 -21.67 12.53
N GLY A 613 -34.15 -22.90 12.47
CA GLY A 613 -35.57 -23.23 12.75
C GLY A 613 -35.91 -23.48 14.23
N ARG A 614 -34.97 -23.27 15.16
CA ARG A 614 -35.20 -23.40 16.61
C ARG A 614 -34.44 -22.32 17.38
N ARG A 615 -35.00 -21.12 17.45
CA ARG A 615 -34.91 -20.24 18.61
C ARG A 615 -36.23 -19.50 18.74
#